data_AF-A0A940VX70-F1
#
_entry.id   AF-A0A940VX70-F1
#
_cell.length_a   1.000
_cell.length_b   1.000
_cell.length_c   1.000
_cell.angle_alpha   90.00
_cell.angle_beta   90.00
_cell.angle_gamma   90.00
#
_symmetry.space_group_name_H-M   'P 1'
#
loop_
_entity.id
_entity.type
_entity.pdbx_description
1 polymer ?
#
loop_
_entity_poly.entity_id
_entity_poly.type
_entity_poly.pdbx_seq_one_letter_code
_entity_poly.pdbx_strand_id
1 'polypeptide(L)'
;AFMIGRYIGEPFIKRWGRYIGITPERLDKAKELLQKSAPAYVVGGRFIPTVGNVTPYVAGISGISIARFLIYDMLHAVLWLTIFLGAGAVLGSQWNRMVDSLWLKWVTIGGGLLILVYVFRDFLSVRSKD
;
A
#
# COMPACT_ATOMS: atom_id res chain seq x y z
N ALA A 1 2.32 -7.45 -11.50
CA ALA A 1 0.97 -7.36 -10.92
C ALA A 1 -0.11 -7.03 -11.96
N PHE A 2 -0.04 -5.90 -12.67
CA PHE A 2 -1.09 -5.50 -13.64
C PHE A 2 -1.37 -6.56 -14.72
N MET A 3 -0.33 -7.06 -15.38
CA MET A 3 -0.49 -8.09 -16.42
C MET A 3 -1.07 -9.39 -15.86
N ILE A 4 -0.71 -9.75 -14.64
CA ILE A 4 -1.29 -10.91 -13.94
C ILE A 4 -2.80 -10.71 -13.76
N GLY A 5 -3.22 -9.54 -13.29
CA GLY A 5 -4.65 -9.20 -13.21
C GLY A 5 -5.34 -9.27 -14.58
N ARG A 6 -4.70 -8.76 -15.64
CA ARG A 6 -5.28 -8.68 -16.98
C ARG A 6 -5.47 -10.03 -17.67
N TYR A 7 -4.53 -10.95 -17.52
CA TYR A 7 -4.59 -12.26 -18.19
C TYR A 7 -5.14 -13.38 -17.31
N ILE A 8 -4.83 -13.34 -16.01
CA ILE A 8 -5.12 -14.45 -15.08
C ILE A 8 -6.31 -14.11 -14.19
N GLY A 9 -6.60 -12.84 -13.93
CA GLY A 9 -7.53 -12.46 -12.87
C GLY A 9 -9.00 -12.82 -13.12
N GLU A 10 -9.51 -12.71 -14.34
CA GLU A 10 -10.90 -13.10 -14.64
C GLU A 10 -11.14 -14.62 -14.57
N PRO A 11 -10.33 -15.49 -15.20
CA PRO A 11 -10.46 -16.95 -15.03
C PRO A 11 -10.16 -17.40 -13.59
N PHE A 12 -9.25 -16.72 -12.89
CA PHE A 12 -8.96 -17.01 -11.48
C PHE A 12 -10.15 -16.68 -10.57
N ILE A 13 -10.78 -15.52 -10.73
CA ILE A 13 -11.95 -15.14 -9.91
C ILE A 13 -13.15 -16.03 -10.23
N LYS A 14 -13.36 -16.45 -11.49
CA LYS A 14 -14.43 -17.41 -11.82
C LYS A 14 -14.24 -18.76 -11.12
N ARG A 15 -12.99 -19.21 -10.94
CA ARG A 15 -12.68 -20.53 -10.36
C ARG A 15 -12.51 -20.50 -8.83
N TRP A 16 -11.96 -19.41 -8.29
CA TRP A 16 -11.58 -19.29 -6.87
C TRP A 16 -12.27 -18.13 -6.14
N GLY A 17 -13.07 -17.31 -6.82
CA GLY A 17 -13.73 -16.11 -6.27
C GLY A 17 -14.54 -16.39 -4.99
N ARG A 18 -15.17 -17.56 -4.90
CA ARG A 18 -15.91 -18.01 -3.72
C ARG A 18 -15.03 -18.18 -2.47
N TYR A 19 -13.77 -18.58 -2.62
CA TYR A 19 -12.82 -18.76 -1.51
C TYR A 19 -12.23 -17.44 -1.02
N ILE A 20 -12.16 -16.42 -1.88
CA ILE A 20 -11.63 -15.09 -1.57
C ILE A 20 -12.73 -14.05 -1.32
N GLY A 21 -14.00 -14.46 -1.26
CA GLY A 21 -15.13 -13.58 -0.98
C GLY A 21 -15.46 -12.57 -2.10
N ILE A 22 -14.98 -12.79 -3.31
CA ILE A 22 -15.23 -11.95 -4.48
C ILE A 22 -16.37 -12.59 -5.29
N THR A 23 -17.55 -11.95 -5.28
CA THR A 23 -18.67 -12.36 -6.13
C THR A 23 -18.59 -11.68 -7.50
N PRO A 24 -19.20 -12.29 -8.54
CA PRO A 24 -19.25 -11.69 -9.89
C PRO A 24 -19.84 -10.27 -9.88
N GLU A 25 -20.89 -10.01 -9.09
CA GLU A 25 -21.52 -8.68 -9.05
C GLU A 25 -20.59 -7.61 -8.45
N ARG A 26 -19.76 -8.00 -7.47
CA ARG A 26 -18.74 -7.11 -6.88
C ARG A 26 -17.62 -6.84 -7.87
N LEU A 27 -17.26 -7.85 -8.66
CA LEU A 27 -16.25 -7.69 -9.70
C LEU A 27 -16.73 -6.70 -10.77
N ASP A 28 -17.95 -6.85 -11.26
CA ASP A 28 -18.51 -5.96 -12.29
C ASP A 28 -18.67 -4.53 -11.77
N LYS A 29 -19.12 -4.34 -10.52
CA LYS A 29 -19.09 -3.02 -9.86
C LYS A 29 -17.68 -2.44 -9.77
N ALA A 30 -16.67 -3.25 -9.43
CA ALA A 30 -15.29 -2.78 -9.38
C ALA A 30 -14.78 -2.36 -10.77
N LYS A 31 -15.13 -3.10 -11.83
CA LYS A 31 -14.83 -2.73 -13.22
C LYS A 31 -15.47 -1.39 -13.60
N GLU A 32 -16.74 -1.20 -13.28
CA GLU A 32 -17.47 0.04 -13.57
C GLU A 32 -16.90 1.24 -12.81
N LEU A 33 -16.59 1.08 -11.52
CA LEU A 33 -15.94 2.10 -10.70
C LEU A 33 -14.56 2.48 -11.23
N LEU A 34 -13.76 1.50 -11.68
CA LEU A 34 -12.46 1.76 -12.29
C LEU A 34 -12.59 2.39 -13.67
N GLN A 35 -13.59 2.05 -14.48
CA GLN A 35 -13.87 2.72 -15.75
C GLN A 35 -14.22 4.21 -15.53
N LYS A 36 -15.03 4.51 -14.52
CA LYS A 36 -15.51 5.87 -14.22
C LYS A 36 -14.51 6.71 -13.42
N SER A 37 -13.71 6.08 -12.56
CA SER A 37 -12.86 6.77 -11.58
C SER A 37 -11.46 6.15 -11.46
N ALA A 38 -10.89 5.68 -12.59
CA ALA A 38 -9.52 5.15 -12.66
C ALA A 38 -8.46 6.03 -11.98
N PRO A 39 -8.44 7.38 -12.14
CA PRO A 39 -7.43 8.21 -11.51
C PRO A 39 -7.51 8.15 -9.98
N ALA A 40 -8.72 8.29 -9.42
CA ALA A 40 -8.93 8.31 -7.98
C ALA A 40 -8.58 6.96 -7.33
N TYR A 41 -8.94 5.84 -7.98
CA TYR A 41 -8.62 4.51 -7.48
C TYR A 41 -7.14 4.15 -7.61
N VAL A 42 -6.51 4.44 -8.74
CA VAL A 42 -5.12 4.05 -9.00
C VAL A 42 -4.15 4.93 -8.22
N VAL A 43 -4.41 6.24 -8.12
CA VAL A 43 -3.56 7.19 -7.40
C VAL A 43 -3.88 7.20 -5.90
N GLY A 44 -5.16 7.37 -5.55
CA GLY A 44 -5.62 7.53 -4.17
C GLY A 44 -5.65 6.22 -3.39
N GLY A 45 -6.11 5.13 -4.02
CA GLY A 45 -6.19 3.81 -3.38
C GLY A 45 -4.82 3.27 -2.94
N ARG A 46 -3.72 3.77 -3.50
CA ARG A 46 -2.36 3.38 -3.11
C ARG A 46 -1.84 4.02 -1.83
N PHE A 47 -2.49 5.06 -1.33
CA PHE A 47 -2.18 5.61 0.00
C PHE A 47 -2.76 4.77 1.13
N ILE A 48 -3.74 3.90 0.84
CA ILE A 48 -4.33 3.00 1.83
C ILE A 48 -3.52 1.69 1.86
N PRO A 49 -2.97 1.30 3.03
CA PRO A 49 -2.31 0.01 3.19
C PRO A 49 -3.23 -1.13 2.74
N THR A 50 -2.66 -2.20 2.18
CA THR A 50 -3.40 -3.34 1.58
C THR A 50 -4.05 -3.01 0.23
N VAL A 51 -4.81 -1.92 0.12
CA VAL A 51 -5.48 -1.55 -1.14
C VAL A 51 -4.43 -1.32 -2.23
N GLY A 52 -3.36 -0.58 -1.94
CA GLY A 52 -2.31 -0.28 -2.92
C GLY A 52 -1.62 -1.50 -3.53
N ASN A 53 -1.48 -2.58 -2.77
CA ASN A 53 -0.91 -3.85 -3.26
C ASN A 53 -1.86 -4.57 -4.21
N VAL A 54 -3.16 -4.44 -3.98
CA VAL A 54 -4.21 -5.10 -4.75
C VAL A 54 -4.62 -4.28 -5.99
N THR A 55 -4.50 -2.95 -5.93
CA THR A 55 -4.78 -1.99 -7.00
C THR A 55 -4.26 -2.40 -8.38
N PRO A 56 -2.97 -2.75 -8.58
CA PRO A 56 -2.49 -3.14 -9.91
C PRO A 56 -3.19 -4.39 -10.46
N TYR A 57 -3.53 -5.37 -9.60
CA TYR A 57 -4.26 -6.56 -10.04
C TYR A 57 -5.69 -6.19 -10.47
N VAL A 58 -6.41 -5.42 -9.66
CA VAL A 58 -7.79 -5.01 -9.97
C VAL A 58 -7.82 -4.12 -11.21
N ALA A 59 -6.86 -3.21 -11.37
CA ALA A 59 -6.70 -2.40 -12.56
C ALA A 59 -6.53 -3.28 -13.83
N GLY A 60 -5.69 -4.32 -13.75
CA GLY A 60 -5.54 -5.30 -14.83
C GLY A 60 -6.84 -6.02 -15.18
N ILE A 61 -7.57 -6.50 -14.16
CA ILE A 61 -8.86 -7.19 -14.32
C ILE A 61 -9.94 -6.27 -14.90
N SER A 62 -9.85 -4.97 -14.63
CA SER A 62 -10.81 -3.96 -15.09
C SER A 62 -10.68 -3.60 -16.57
N GLY A 63 -9.64 -4.10 -17.24
CA GLY A 63 -9.45 -3.91 -18.67
C GLY A 63 -8.96 -2.51 -19.06
N ILE A 64 -8.63 -1.63 -18.11
CA ILE A 64 -8.01 -0.33 -18.42
C ILE A 64 -6.74 -0.55 -19.25
N SER A 65 -6.37 0.40 -20.10
CA SER A 65 -5.14 0.25 -20.89
C SER A 65 -3.90 0.37 -20.00
N ILE A 66 -2.85 -0.39 -20.33
CA ILE A 66 -1.55 -0.33 -19.63
C ILE A 66 -1.01 1.10 -19.60
N ALA A 67 -1.19 1.86 -20.70
CA ALA A 67 -0.75 3.26 -20.79
C ALA A 67 -1.46 4.16 -19.76
N ARG A 68 -2.79 4.05 -19.62
CA ARG A 68 -3.53 4.83 -18.60
C ARG A 68 -3.10 4.43 -17.20
N PHE A 69 -2.94 3.13 -16.95
CA PHE A 69 -2.45 2.65 -15.66
C PHE A 69 -1.09 3.25 -15.32
N LEU A 70 -0.12 3.21 -16.24
CA LEU A 70 1.22 3.74 -16.04
C LEU A 70 1.22 5.26 -15.81
N ILE A 71 0.38 6.02 -16.51
CA ILE A 71 0.24 7.47 -16.28
C ILE A 71 -0.21 7.74 -14.84
N TYR A 72 -1.25 7.04 -14.36
CA TYR A 72 -1.72 7.20 -12.99
C TYR A 72 -0.70 6.70 -11.95
N ASP A 73 -0.01 5.60 -12.24
CA ASP A 73 1.06 5.06 -11.40
C ASP A 73 2.21 6.05 -11.25
N MET A 74 2.60 6.69 -12.35
CA MET A 74 3.64 7.72 -12.35
C MET A 74 3.20 8.98 -11.59
N LEU A 75 1.94 9.42 -11.74
CA LEU A 75 1.39 10.53 -10.95
C LEU A 75 1.42 10.24 -9.45
N HIS A 76 1.05 9.02 -9.05
CA HIS A 76 1.19 8.58 -7.67
C HIS A 76 2.64 8.63 -7.19
N ALA A 77 3.58 8.08 -7.98
CA ALA A 77 5.00 8.06 -7.63
C ALA A 77 5.56 9.48 -7.48
N VAL A 78 5.24 10.41 -8.40
CA VAL A 78 5.68 11.81 -8.32
C VAL A 78 5.10 12.50 -7.08
N LEU A 79 3.81 12.30 -6.81
CA LEU A 79 3.15 12.86 -5.63
C LEU A 79 3.80 12.33 -4.34
N TRP A 80 4.00 11.02 -4.27
CA TRP A 80 4.65 10.36 -3.14
C TRP A 80 6.07 10.88 -2.93
N LEU A 81 6.89 10.88 -3.98
CA LEU A 81 8.27 11.38 -3.92
C LEU A 81 8.31 12.84 -3.48
N THR A 82 7.44 13.70 -4.03
CA THR A 82 7.38 15.12 -3.64
C THR A 82 7.07 15.28 -2.15
N ILE A 83 6.10 14.52 -1.64
CA ILE A 83 5.73 14.58 -0.22
C ILE A 83 6.90 14.12 0.66
N PHE A 84 7.48 12.95 0.39
CA PHE A 84 8.50 12.37 1.27
C PHE A 84 9.86 13.06 1.13
N LEU A 85 10.29 13.40 -0.08
CA LEU A 85 11.52 14.16 -0.29
C LEU A 85 11.37 15.60 0.21
N GLY A 86 10.21 16.23 -0.01
CA GLY A 86 9.93 17.56 0.53
C GLY A 86 9.93 17.58 2.06
N ALA A 87 9.22 16.64 2.68
CA ALA A 87 9.25 16.46 4.13
C ALA A 87 10.66 16.17 4.65
N GLY A 88 11.40 15.28 3.98
CA GLY A 88 12.78 14.95 4.31
C GLY A 88 13.73 16.14 4.19
N ALA A 89 13.57 16.99 3.18
CA ALA A 89 14.38 18.19 2.99
C ALA A 89 14.13 19.22 4.11
N VAL A 90 12.86 19.46 4.46
CA VAL A 90 12.48 20.36 5.56
C VAL A 90 13.00 19.83 6.89
N LEU A 91 12.75 18.56 7.20
CA LEU A 91 13.22 17.92 8.43
C LEU A 91 14.76 17.86 8.48
N GLY A 92 15.40 17.60 7.35
CA GLY A 92 16.86 17.57 7.22
C GLY A 92 17.51 18.92 7.58
N SER A 93 16.91 20.03 7.14
CA SER A 93 17.41 21.37 7.47
C SER A 93 17.37 21.70 8.97
N GLN A 94 16.44 21.08 9.71
CA GLN A 94 16.27 21.26 11.16
C GLN A 94 16.84 20.09 11.98
N TRP A 95 17.44 19.11 11.31
CA TRP A 95 17.83 17.83 11.91
C TRP A 95 18.77 18.00 13.10
N ASN A 96 19.81 18.82 12.96
CA ASN A 96 20.77 19.06 14.04
C ASN A 96 20.11 19.71 15.28
N ARG A 97 19.14 20.63 15.09
CA ARG A 97 18.39 21.22 16.22
C ARG A 97 17.44 20.24 16.88
N MET A 98 16.92 19.28 16.11
CA MET A 98 16.00 18.25 16.60
C MET A 98 16.76 17.13 17.33
N VAL A 99 17.86 16.63 16.79
CA VAL A 99 18.64 15.51 17.39
C VAL A 99 19.28 15.89 18.73
N ASP A 100 19.64 17.16 18.92
CA ASP A 100 20.18 17.65 20.19
C ASP A 100 19.11 17.84 21.28
N SER A 101 17.82 17.76 20.91
CA SER A 101 16.72 17.77 21.88
C SER A 101 16.72 16.51 22.74
N LEU A 102 16.78 16.69 24.06
CA LEU A 102 16.64 15.60 25.03
C LEU A 102 15.37 14.77 24.80
N TRP A 103 14.27 15.40 24.37
CA TRP A 103 13.00 14.73 24.11
C TRP A 103 13.12 13.66 23.01
N LEU A 104 13.79 13.97 21.90
CA LEU A 104 13.92 13.04 20.77
C LEU A 104 14.79 11.82 21.12
N LYS A 105 15.82 11.98 21.96
CA LYS A 105 16.61 10.86 22.50
C LYS A 105 15.75 9.91 23.34
N TRP A 106 14.89 10.45 24.22
CA TRP A 106 14.01 9.62 25.04
C TRP A 106 12.92 8.93 24.22
N VAL A 107 12.38 9.60 23.18
CA VAL A 107 11.40 8.99 22.27
C VAL A 107 12.03 7.86 21.45
N THR A 108 13.25 8.00 20.95
CA THR A 108 13.92 6.93 20.20
C THR A 108 14.31 5.75 21.09
N ILE A 109 14.84 6.01 22.29
CA ILE A 109 15.12 4.97 23.28
C ILE A 109 13.84 4.24 23.69
N GLY A 110 12.78 4.99 24.04
CA GLY A 110 11.50 4.43 24.45
C GLY A 110 10.80 3.66 23.33
N GLY A 111 10.77 4.21 22.12
CA GLY A 111 10.21 3.54 20.94
C GLY A 111 10.97 2.28 20.57
N GLY A 112 12.31 2.31 20.62
CA GLY A 112 13.15 1.13 20.42
C GLY A 112 12.90 0.04 21.47
N LEU A 113 12.77 0.43 22.75
CA LEU A 113 12.43 -0.48 23.85
C LEU A 113 11.04 -1.11 23.67
N LEU A 114 10.03 -0.34 23.25
CA LEU A 114 8.69 -0.85 22.98
C LEU A 114 8.67 -1.85 21.82
N ILE A 115 9.42 -1.56 20.74
CA ILE A 115 9.58 -2.50 19.62
C ILE A 115 10.28 -3.78 20.10
N LEU A 116 11.34 -3.66 20.90
CA LEU A 116 12.04 -4.80 21.50
C LEU A 116 11.13 -5.66 22.37
N VAL A 117 10.33 -5.04 23.26
CA VAL A 117 9.36 -5.74 24.11
C VAL A 117 8.28 -6.42 23.26
N TYR A 118 7.77 -5.75 22.22
CA TYR A 118 6.80 -6.33 21.31
C TYR A 118 7.35 -7.56 20.59
N VAL A 119 8.56 -7.45 20.02
CA VAL A 119 9.24 -8.54 19.31
C VAL A 119 9.58 -9.69 20.28
N PHE A 120 10.05 -9.37 21.50
CA PHE A 120 10.41 -10.39 22.50
C PHE A 120 9.18 -11.12 23.02
N ARG A 121 8.07 -10.41 23.27
CA ARG A 121 6.78 -11.02 23.62
C ARG A 121 6.30 -11.94 22.51
N ASP A 122 6.35 -11.48 21.26
CA ASP A 122 5.92 -12.27 20.10
C ASP A 122 6.79 -13.52 19.93
N PHE A 123 8.11 -13.39 20.05
CA PHE A 123 9.07 -14.49 19.99
C PHE A 123 8.88 -15.51 21.12
N LEU A 124 8.62 -15.05 22.36
CA LEU A 124 8.29 -15.94 23.48
C LEU A 124 6.92 -16.61 23.31
N SER A 125 5.95 -15.94 22.69
CA SER A 125 4.63 -16.53 22.42
C SER A 125 4.68 -17.67 21.38
N VAL A 126 5.64 -17.59 20.45
CA VAL A 126 5.91 -18.64 19.47
C VAL A 126 6.57 -19.85 20.13
N ARG A 127 7.48 -19.64 21.09
CA ARG A 127 8.19 -20.73 21.78
C ARG A 127 7.35 -21.49 22.83
N SER A 128 6.23 -20.92 23.28
CA SER A 128 5.33 -21.56 24.27
C SER A 128 4.28 -22.51 23.64
N LYS A 129 4.25 -22.65 22.31
CA LYS A 129 3.31 -23.53 21.60
C LYS A 129 3.91 -24.85 21.10
N ASP A 130 5.20 -25.07 21.37
CA ASP A 130 5.89 -26.37 21.21
C ASP A 130 5.91 -27.12 22.55
#